data_AF-A0A357IZ85-F1
#
_entry.id   AF-A0A357IZ85-F1
#
_cell.length_a   1.000
_cell.length_b   1.000
_cell.length_c   1.000
_cell.angle_alpha   90.00
_cell.angle_beta   90.00
_cell.angle_gamma   90.00
#
_symmetry.space_group_name_H-M   'P 1'
#
loop_
_entity.id
_entity.type
_entity.pdbx_description
1 polymer ?
#
loop_
_entity_poly.entity_id
_entity_poly.type
_entity_poly.pdbx_seq_one_letter_code
_entity_poly.pdbx_strand_id
1 'polypeptide(L)'
;MEPKKSQTGAGIRRWLLWISALTILLIMGIVAYRMIVPALLTLGPPHTFSHPAAQLSPDLLASWQKEAKDSGIGDRDELVEFVLRRTAGILHPDFNHTYSLEFKTPRPAHCLEYSHLFGTTFNHLARKLGIEYRAMVVRSNTARFAGQKIPLPGFDNHDWILVVPLVNYVLSSQAFSSDSLYLDPMLYDVFFVSDVEASVIP
;
A
#
# COMPACT_ATOMS: atom_id res chain seq x y z
N MET A 1 31.82 4.75 -59.71
CA MET A 1 31.40 5.35 -58.43
C MET A 1 30.36 4.42 -57.81
N GLU A 2 30.78 3.55 -56.90
CA GLU A 2 29.84 2.73 -56.14
C GLU A 2 29.34 3.51 -54.91
N PRO A 3 28.03 3.50 -54.63
CA PRO A 3 27.49 4.20 -53.47
C PRO A 3 27.89 3.47 -52.19
N LYS A 4 28.59 4.18 -51.28
CA LYS A 4 28.81 3.72 -49.89
C LYS A 4 27.45 3.47 -49.24
N LYS A 5 27.04 2.20 -49.13
CA LYS A 5 25.89 1.80 -48.31
C LYS A 5 26.14 2.28 -46.88
N SER A 6 25.24 3.11 -46.36
CA SER A 6 25.39 3.74 -45.06
C SER A 6 25.36 2.68 -43.95
N GLN A 7 26.54 2.37 -43.39
CA GLN A 7 26.72 1.46 -42.26
C GLN A 7 26.02 1.95 -40.98
N THR A 8 25.52 3.19 -40.96
CA THR A 8 24.82 3.82 -39.83
C THR A 8 23.49 3.14 -39.49
N GLY A 9 22.74 2.60 -40.47
CA GLY A 9 21.41 2.02 -40.22
C GLY A 9 21.43 0.68 -39.45
N ALA A 10 22.46 -0.14 -39.65
CA ALA A 10 22.57 -1.45 -39.00
C ALA A 10 22.97 -1.34 -37.51
N GLY A 11 23.85 -0.39 -37.18
CA GLY A 11 24.24 -0.11 -35.80
C GLY A 11 23.09 0.43 -34.95
N ILE A 12 22.29 1.35 -35.52
CA ILE A 12 21.12 1.94 -34.85
C ILE A 12 20.05 0.86 -34.58
N ARG A 13 19.75 -0.02 -35.54
CA ARG A 13 18.78 -1.12 -35.36
C ARG A 13 19.21 -2.08 -34.25
N ARG A 14 20.48 -2.48 -34.21
CA ARG A 14 21.01 -3.36 -33.16
C ARG A 14 20.93 -2.71 -31.78
N TRP A 15 21.25 -1.41 -31.68
CA TRP A 15 21.15 -0.65 -30.44
C TRP A 15 19.71 -0.52 -29.93
N LEU A 16 18.76 -0.24 -30.83
CA LEU A 16 17.33 -0.22 -30.50
C LEU A 16 16.84 -1.58 -29.99
N LEU A 17 17.25 -2.69 -30.61
CA LEU A 17 16.89 -4.04 -30.15
C LEU A 17 17.40 -4.33 -28.73
N TRP A 18 18.64 -3.91 -28.42
CA TRP A 18 19.19 -4.07 -27.07
C TRP A 18 18.45 -3.23 -26.03
N ILE A 19 18.11 -1.98 -26.36
CA ILE A 19 17.32 -1.13 -25.47
C ILE A 19 15.95 -1.75 -25.23
N SER A 20 15.24 -2.17 -26.28
CA SER A 20 13.94 -2.81 -26.14
C SER A 20 14.02 -4.08 -25.28
N ALA A 21 15.04 -4.91 -25.48
CA ALA A 21 15.24 -6.11 -24.66
C ALA A 21 15.49 -5.77 -23.18
N LEU A 22 16.33 -4.76 -22.91
CA LEU A 22 16.60 -4.29 -21.54
C LEU A 22 15.34 -3.69 -20.89
N THR A 23 14.57 -2.90 -21.64
CA THR A 23 13.31 -2.33 -21.16
C THR A 23 12.29 -3.43 -20.84
N ILE A 24 12.17 -4.46 -21.70
CA ILE A 24 11.29 -5.60 -21.44
C ILE A 24 11.72 -6.37 -20.19
N LEU A 25 13.03 -6.66 -20.05
CA LEU A 25 13.56 -7.31 -18.86
C LEU A 25 13.31 -6.50 -17.59
N LEU A 26 13.48 -5.18 -17.65
CA LEU A 26 13.19 -4.28 -16.53
C LEU A 26 11.71 -4.32 -16.15
N ILE A 27 10.80 -4.25 -17.13
CA ILE A 27 9.35 -4.33 -16.89
C ILE A 27 8.99 -5.68 -16.28
N MET A 28 9.50 -6.79 -16.83
CA MET A 28 9.27 -8.12 -16.27
C MET A 28 9.82 -8.24 -14.84
N GLY A 29 10.99 -7.65 -14.55
CA GLY A 29 11.55 -7.60 -13.21
C GLY A 29 10.66 -6.85 -12.23
N ILE A 30 10.13 -5.69 -12.61
CA ILE A 30 9.20 -4.90 -11.79
C ILE A 30 7.90 -5.67 -11.55
N VAL A 31 7.31 -6.26 -12.60
CA VAL A 31 6.08 -7.06 -12.48
C VAL A 31 6.29 -8.27 -11.57
N ALA A 32 7.38 -9.02 -11.76
CA ALA A 32 7.73 -10.16 -10.92
C ALA A 32 7.91 -9.72 -9.46
N TYR A 33 8.61 -8.62 -9.21
CA TYR A 33 8.79 -8.08 -7.85
C TYR A 33 7.45 -7.75 -7.17
N ARG A 34 6.52 -7.08 -7.88
CA ARG A 34 5.20 -6.74 -7.33
C ARG A 34 4.32 -7.97 -7.03
N MET A 35 4.53 -9.08 -7.73
CA MET A 35 3.80 -10.33 -7.45
C MET A 35 4.47 -11.19 -6.39
N ILE A 36 5.81 -11.25 -6.39
CA ILE A 36 6.57 -12.14 -5.51
C ILE A 36 6.55 -11.63 -4.07
N VAL A 37 6.72 -10.33 -3.84
CA VAL A 37 6.81 -9.79 -2.47
C VAL A 37 5.57 -10.11 -1.63
N PRO A 38 4.33 -9.86 -2.09
CA PRO A 38 3.12 -10.26 -1.34
C PRO A 38 3.01 -11.77 -1.18
N ALA A 39 3.37 -12.55 -2.19
CA ALA A 39 3.31 -14.02 -2.11
C ALA A 39 4.29 -14.61 -1.09
N LEU A 40 5.36 -13.88 -0.74
CA LEU A 40 6.26 -14.28 0.34
C LEU A 40 5.69 -13.93 1.72
N LEU A 41 4.84 -12.91 1.84
CA LEU A 41 4.17 -12.56 3.08
C LEU A 41 2.99 -13.50 3.33
N THR A 42 2.81 -13.93 4.58
CA THR A 42 1.67 -14.71 5.01
C THR A 42 1.06 -14.10 6.26
N LEU A 43 -0.22 -13.78 6.19
CA LEU A 43 -1.05 -13.16 7.23
C LEU A 43 -2.11 -14.17 7.65
N GLY A 44 -1.84 -14.88 8.75
CA GLY A 44 -2.64 -16.00 9.23
C GLY A 44 -3.63 -15.65 10.33
N PRO A 45 -4.67 -16.48 10.52
CA PRO A 45 -5.69 -16.30 11.54
C PRO A 45 -5.16 -16.47 12.99
N PRO A 46 -5.96 -16.10 14.01
CA PRO A 46 -7.21 -15.38 13.88
C PRO A 46 -6.99 -13.93 13.42
N HIS A 47 -7.94 -13.44 12.62
CA HIS A 47 -8.02 -12.03 12.21
C HIS A 47 -8.94 -11.27 13.17
N THR A 48 -8.47 -10.14 13.67
CA THR A 48 -9.27 -9.25 14.52
C THR A 48 -9.47 -7.92 13.82
N PHE A 49 -10.70 -7.43 13.81
CA PHE A 49 -11.09 -6.21 13.13
C PHE A 49 -11.27 -5.08 14.13
N SER A 50 -10.79 -3.89 13.80
CA SER A 50 -10.97 -2.71 14.63
C SER A 50 -11.18 -1.44 13.81
N HIS A 51 -11.80 -0.46 14.44
CA HIS A 51 -11.93 0.86 13.86
C HIS A 51 -10.58 1.59 13.88
N PRO A 52 -10.20 2.26 12.78
CA PRO A 52 -9.05 3.15 12.79
C PRO A 52 -9.22 4.23 13.86
N ALA A 53 -8.14 4.50 14.59
CA ALA A 53 -8.15 5.34 15.78
C ALA A 53 -7.00 6.38 15.82
N ALA A 54 -6.37 6.65 14.68
CA ALA A 54 -5.38 7.71 14.60
C ALA A 54 -6.00 9.08 14.89
N GLN A 55 -5.25 9.92 15.61
CA GLN A 55 -5.57 11.32 15.86
C GLN A 55 -4.61 12.18 15.03
N LEU A 56 -5.15 12.89 14.05
CA LEU A 56 -4.36 13.82 13.23
C LEU A 56 -4.45 15.21 13.83
N SER A 57 -3.35 15.96 13.81
CA SER A 57 -3.41 17.39 14.12
C SER A 57 -4.38 18.09 13.14
N PRO A 58 -5.11 19.12 13.59
CA PRO A 58 -6.05 19.84 12.73
C PRO A 58 -5.39 20.38 11.45
N ASP A 59 -4.16 20.88 11.55
CA ASP A 59 -3.42 21.43 10.43
C ASP A 59 -3.05 20.36 9.39
N LEU A 60 -2.61 19.19 9.85
CA LEU A 60 -2.27 18.06 8.97
C LEU A 60 -3.52 17.58 8.22
N LEU A 61 -4.62 17.40 8.94
CA LEU A 61 -5.88 16.97 8.35
C LEU A 61 -6.42 18.01 7.34
N ALA A 62 -6.39 19.29 7.69
CA ALA A 62 -6.83 20.37 6.81
C ALA A 62 -5.97 20.44 5.54
N SER A 63 -4.64 20.27 5.67
CA SER A 63 -3.71 20.22 4.54
C SER A 63 -4.06 19.08 3.59
N TRP A 64 -4.17 17.85 4.09
CA TRP A 64 -4.47 16.68 3.27
C TRP A 64 -5.86 16.75 2.63
N GLN A 65 -6.85 17.30 3.34
CA GLN A 65 -8.17 17.55 2.76
C GLN A 65 -8.12 18.54 1.59
N LYS A 66 -7.32 19.59 1.70
CA LYS A 66 -7.15 20.57 0.63
C LYS A 66 -6.48 19.92 -0.57
N GLU A 67 -5.38 19.22 -0.35
CA GLU A 67 -4.65 18.52 -1.41
C GLU A 67 -5.51 17.44 -2.10
N ALA A 68 -6.31 16.69 -1.35
CA ALA A 68 -7.24 15.70 -1.91
C ALA A 68 -8.27 16.36 -2.84
N LYS A 69 -8.81 17.51 -2.42
CA LYS A 69 -9.74 18.30 -3.24
C LYS A 69 -9.06 18.85 -4.50
N ASP A 70 -7.87 19.42 -4.34
CA ASP A 70 -7.10 20.04 -5.44
C ASP A 70 -6.64 18.99 -6.46
N SER A 71 -6.44 17.74 -6.02
CA SER A 71 -6.10 16.60 -6.89
C SER A 71 -7.29 16.03 -7.67
N GLY A 72 -8.52 16.46 -7.35
CA GLY A 72 -9.72 16.01 -8.05
C GLY A 72 -10.08 14.54 -7.86
N ILE A 73 -9.72 13.94 -6.72
CA ILE A 73 -9.98 12.52 -6.41
C ILE A 73 -11.47 12.20 -6.58
N GLY A 74 -11.78 11.33 -7.53
CA GLY A 74 -13.14 10.97 -7.92
C GLY A 74 -13.58 9.57 -7.48
N ASP A 75 -12.64 8.68 -7.17
CA ASP A 75 -12.97 7.29 -6.84
C ASP A 75 -12.13 6.67 -5.70
N ARG A 76 -12.44 5.40 -5.40
CA ARG A 76 -11.80 4.62 -4.34
C ARG A 76 -10.31 4.43 -4.58
N ASP A 77 -9.90 4.12 -5.81
CA ASP A 77 -8.53 3.71 -6.10
C ASP A 77 -7.60 4.93 -6.09
N GLU A 78 -8.06 6.05 -6.63
CA GLU A 78 -7.39 7.35 -6.52
C GLU A 78 -7.24 7.78 -5.05
N LEU A 79 -8.28 7.56 -4.24
CA LEU A 79 -8.22 7.85 -2.81
C LEU A 79 -7.22 6.94 -2.08
N VAL A 80 -7.22 5.64 -2.36
CA VAL A 80 -6.25 4.69 -1.79
C VAL A 80 -4.83 5.14 -2.11
N GLU A 81 -4.54 5.43 -3.38
CA GLU A 81 -3.20 5.87 -3.80
C GLU A 81 -2.80 7.18 -3.11
N PHE A 82 -3.71 8.15 -3.03
CA PHE A 82 -3.46 9.39 -2.32
C PHE A 82 -3.09 9.14 -0.85
N VAL A 83 -3.89 8.35 -0.13
CA VAL A 83 -3.66 8.11 1.30
C VAL A 83 -2.40 7.27 1.53
N LEU A 84 -2.10 6.27 0.69
CA LEU A 84 -0.85 5.52 0.75
C LEU A 84 0.37 6.45 0.65
N ARG A 85 0.39 7.33 -0.35
CA ARG A 85 1.47 8.31 -0.54
C ARG A 85 1.62 9.27 0.64
N ARG A 86 0.50 9.72 1.24
CA ARG A 86 0.53 10.65 2.38
C ARG A 86 0.98 9.98 3.68
N THR A 87 0.53 8.75 3.92
CA THR A 87 1.00 7.92 5.03
C THR A 87 2.50 7.66 4.94
N ALA A 88 3.00 7.19 3.78
CA ALA A 88 4.43 6.98 3.53
C ALA A 88 5.25 8.29 3.54
N GLY A 89 4.63 9.44 3.23
CA GLY A 89 5.29 10.74 3.27
C GLY A 89 5.52 11.30 4.68
N ILE A 90 4.83 10.76 5.70
CA ILE A 90 4.96 11.21 7.11
C ILE A 90 5.46 10.10 8.03
N LEU A 91 5.38 8.85 7.63
CA LEU A 91 5.93 7.74 8.40
C LEU A 91 7.21 7.21 7.75
N HIS A 92 8.06 6.58 8.55
CA HIS A 92 9.08 5.68 8.04
C HIS A 92 9.15 4.44 8.94
N PRO A 93 9.48 3.26 8.39
CA PRO A 93 9.40 2.03 9.16
C PRO A 93 10.53 1.97 10.21
N ASP A 94 10.18 1.81 11.48
CA ASP A 94 11.14 1.57 12.57
C ASP A 94 10.49 0.85 13.74
N PHE A 95 11.17 -0.18 14.24
CA PHE A 95 10.70 -1.02 15.34
C PHE A 95 11.06 -0.47 16.72
N ASN A 96 12.01 0.45 16.81
CA ASN A 96 12.60 0.88 18.08
C ASN A 96 12.13 2.28 18.51
N HIS A 97 10.87 2.61 18.29
CA HIS A 97 10.31 3.92 18.64
C HIS A 97 9.16 3.82 19.65
N THR A 98 8.83 4.94 20.28
CA THR A 98 7.68 5.03 21.20
C THR A 98 6.38 5.11 20.41
N TYR A 99 5.60 4.05 20.53
CA TYR A 99 4.27 3.94 19.95
C TYR A 99 3.37 5.14 20.28
N SER A 100 2.69 5.68 19.26
CA SER A 100 1.67 6.73 19.43
C SER A 100 0.64 6.67 18.32
N LEU A 101 -0.63 7.00 18.61
CA LEU A 101 -1.64 7.22 17.57
C LEU A 101 -1.88 8.71 17.28
N GLU A 102 -1.01 9.59 17.76
CA GLU A 102 -1.04 11.01 17.44
C GLU A 102 -0.08 11.34 16.30
N PHE A 103 -0.59 11.99 15.25
CA PHE A 103 0.16 12.30 14.03
C PHE A 103 0.15 13.80 13.77
N LYS A 104 1.37 14.37 13.73
CA LYS A 104 1.60 15.83 13.66
C LYS A 104 2.71 16.16 12.67
N THR A 105 3.80 15.40 12.76
CA THR A 105 5.04 15.59 12.00
C THR A 105 5.59 14.24 11.54
N PRO A 106 6.53 14.24 10.58
CA PRO A 106 7.20 13.02 10.16
C PRO A 106 7.85 12.28 11.33
N ARG A 107 7.69 10.95 11.41
CA ARG A 107 8.22 10.14 12.51
C ARG A 107 8.36 8.65 12.16
N PRO A 108 9.15 7.89 12.94
CA PRO A 108 9.19 6.45 12.80
C PRO A 108 7.86 5.81 13.25
N ALA A 109 7.51 4.65 12.68
CA ALA A 109 6.25 3.94 12.96
C ALA A 109 6.30 2.42 12.68
N HIS A 110 5.38 1.67 13.31
CA HIS A 110 5.09 0.24 13.08
C HIS A 110 3.84 0.04 12.20
N CYS A 111 3.62 -1.18 11.72
CA CYS A 111 2.45 -1.56 10.89
C CYS A 111 1.10 -1.11 11.49
N LEU A 112 0.96 -1.17 12.82
CA LEU A 112 -0.22 -0.69 13.55
C LEU A 112 -0.47 0.81 13.27
N GLU A 113 0.54 1.65 13.42
CA GLU A 113 0.41 3.10 13.26
C GLU A 113 0.19 3.49 11.79
N TYR A 114 0.84 2.79 10.86
CA TYR A 114 0.57 2.91 9.42
C TYR A 114 -0.90 2.61 9.12
N SER A 115 -1.40 1.49 9.61
CA SER A 115 -2.77 1.05 9.40
C SER A 115 -3.78 2.01 10.03
N HIS A 116 -3.56 2.44 11.27
CA HIS A 116 -4.46 3.40 11.92
C HIS A 116 -4.45 4.78 11.25
N LEU A 117 -3.28 5.30 10.85
CA LEU A 117 -3.18 6.59 10.13
C LEU A 117 -3.85 6.52 8.77
N PHE A 118 -3.57 5.47 7.99
CA PHE A 118 -4.21 5.22 6.70
C PHE A 118 -5.72 5.16 6.87
N GLY A 119 -6.21 4.28 7.77
CA GLY A 119 -7.63 4.02 7.93
C GLY A 119 -8.41 5.25 8.40
N THR A 120 -7.89 6.03 9.35
CA THR A 120 -8.55 7.27 9.79
C THR A 120 -8.62 8.27 8.66
N THR A 121 -7.50 8.48 7.95
CA THR A 121 -7.42 9.45 6.85
C THR A 121 -8.36 9.07 5.71
N PHE A 122 -8.31 7.80 5.28
CA PHE A 122 -9.18 7.27 4.24
C PHE A 122 -10.65 7.48 4.59
N ASN A 123 -11.08 7.07 5.80
CA ASN A 123 -12.46 7.20 6.23
C ASN A 123 -12.93 8.66 6.29
N HIS A 124 -12.04 9.57 6.70
CA HIS A 124 -12.34 10.99 6.76
C HIS A 124 -12.52 11.59 5.37
N LEU A 125 -11.59 11.30 4.45
CA LEU A 125 -11.62 11.84 3.09
C LEU A 125 -12.72 11.20 2.24
N ALA A 126 -12.93 9.89 2.33
CA ALA A 126 -14.01 9.19 1.65
C ALA A 126 -15.37 9.81 1.99
N ARG A 127 -15.62 10.07 3.28
CA ARG A 127 -16.84 10.75 3.71
C ARG A 127 -16.98 12.16 3.14
N LYS A 128 -15.89 12.92 3.08
CA LYS A 128 -15.88 14.30 2.58
C LYS A 128 -16.10 14.37 1.06
N LEU A 129 -15.60 13.37 0.34
CA LEU A 129 -15.68 13.25 -1.12
C LEU A 129 -16.93 12.48 -1.59
N GLY A 130 -17.70 11.87 -0.69
CA GLY A 130 -18.87 11.07 -1.04
C GLY A 130 -18.54 9.69 -1.61
N ILE A 131 -17.34 9.16 -1.34
CA ILE A 131 -16.92 7.82 -1.77
C ILE A 131 -17.48 6.78 -0.78
N GLU A 132 -18.28 5.84 -1.28
CA GLU A 132 -19.03 4.87 -0.47
C GLU A 132 -18.20 3.65 0.00
N TYR A 133 -17.02 3.92 0.55
CA TYR A 133 -16.12 2.90 1.09
C TYR A 133 -15.66 3.25 2.51
N ARG A 134 -15.20 2.24 3.24
CA ARG A 134 -14.61 2.39 4.57
C ARG A 134 -13.41 1.47 4.75
N ALA A 135 -12.35 2.00 5.34
CA ALA A 135 -11.20 1.26 5.81
C ALA A 135 -11.40 0.76 7.26
N MET A 136 -11.00 -0.47 7.49
CA MET A 136 -10.90 -1.12 8.81
C MET A 136 -9.48 -1.60 9.02
N VAL A 137 -9.01 -1.55 10.27
CA VAL A 137 -7.73 -2.15 10.63
C VAL A 137 -7.98 -3.63 10.93
N VAL A 138 -7.17 -4.49 10.32
CA VAL A 138 -7.20 -5.93 10.53
C VAL A 138 -5.86 -6.35 11.12
N ARG A 139 -5.89 -6.98 12.29
CA ARG A 139 -4.71 -7.62 12.87
C ARG A 139 -4.76 -9.11 12.60
N SER A 140 -3.71 -9.60 11.95
CA SER A 140 -3.41 -11.02 11.84
C SER A 140 -2.47 -11.43 12.97
N ASN A 141 -2.87 -12.44 13.76
CA ASN A 141 -2.08 -12.89 14.90
C ASN A 141 -0.84 -13.71 14.52
N THR A 142 -0.75 -14.13 13.25
CA THR A 142 0.42 -14.82 12.71
C THR A 142 0.90 -14.09 11.47
N ALA A 143 2.12 -13.58 11.47
CA ALA A 143 2.78 -13.07 10.26
C ALA A 143 4.08 -13.84 9.96
N ARG A 144 4.27 -14.21 8.69
CA ARG A 144 5.47 -14.92 8.21
C ARG A 144 5.95 -14.32 6.91
N PHE A 145 7.26 -14.44 6.66
CA PHE A 145 7.86 -14.08 5.38
C PHE A 145 8.63 -15.29 4.83
N ALA A 146 8.37 -15.66 3.59
CA ALA A 146 8.90 -16.86 2.93
C ALA A 146 8.71 -18.14 3.79
N GLY A 147 7.54 -18.27 4.45
CA GLY A 147 7.20 -19.39 5.33
C GLY A 147 7.89 -19.38 6.70
N GLN A 148 8.82 -18.46 6.94
CA GLN A 148 9.56 -18.34 8.19
C GLN A 148 8.94 -17.27 9.10
N LYS A 149 9.04 -17.49 10.41
CA LYS A 149 8.75 -16.43 11.38
C LYS A 149 9.73 -15.28 11.12
N ILE A 150 9.22 -14.06 10.99
CA ILE A 150 10.07 -12.88 10.81
C ILE A 150 10.85 -12.67 12.12
N PRO A 151 12.19 -12.71 12.12
CA PRO A 151 12.99 -12.69 13.34
C PRO A 151 13.18 -11.26 13.89
N LEU A 152 12.14 -10.43 13.80
CA LEU A 152 12.11 -9.06 14.29
C LEU A 152 11.05 -8.94 15.38
N PRO A 153 11.38 -8.41 16.58
CA PRO A 153 10.39 -8.17 17.62
C PRO A 153 9.23 -7.33 17.09
N GLY A 154 8.00 -7.81 17.26
CA GLY A 154 6.78 -7.12 16.79
C GLY A 154 6.23 -7.57 15.44
N PHE A 155 6.88 -8.51 14.74
CA PHE A 155 6.35 -9.11 13.50
C PHE A 155 5.71 -10.50 13.67
N ASP A 156 5.49 -10.92 14.91
CA ASP A 156 4.76 -12.17 15.19
C ASP A 156 3.30 -12.05 14.74
N ASN A 157 2.77 -10.82 14.81
CA ASN A 157 1.50 -10.37 14.31
C ASN A 157 1.73 -9.21 13.33
N HIS A 158 0.69 -8.84 12.58
CA HIS A 158 0.78 -7.73 11.65
C HIS A 158 -0.58 -7.07 11.44
N ASP A 159 -0.59 -5.74 11.44
CA ASP A 159 -1.77 -4.92 11.22
C ASP A 159 -1.79 -4.40 9.78
N TRP A 160 -2.88 -4.68 9.06
CA TRP A 160 -3.12 -4.27 7.68
C TRP A 160 -4.53 -3.66 7.55
N ILE A 161 -4.93 -3.27 6.35
CA ILE A 161 -6.17 -2.55 6.07
C ILE A 161 -7.08 -3.34 5.15
N LEU A 162 -8.35 -3.45 5.55
CA LEU A 162 -9.43 -3.90 4.69
C LEU A 162 -10.30 -2.70 4.30
N VAL A 163 -10.36 -2.36 3.02
CA VAL A 163 -11.29 -1.36 2.49
C VAL A 163 -12.51 -2.09 1.92
N VAL A 164 -13.70 -1.76 2.41
CA VAL A 164 -14.96 -2.42 2.02
C VAL A 164 -16.03 -1.42 1.58
N PRO A 165 -16.96 -1.81 0.70
CA PRO A 165 -18.14 -1.00 0.39
C PRO A 165 -18.97 -0.72 1.64
N LEU A 166 -19.49 0.51 1.77
CA LEU A 166 -20.28 0.91 2.94
C LEU A 166 -21.57 0.09 3.11
N VAL A 167 -22.16 -0.36 1.99
CA VAL A 167 -23.37 -1.20 1.95
C VAL A 167 -23.14 -2.63 2.48
N ASN A 168 -21.91 -3.12 2.42
CA ASN A 168 -21.52 -4.47 2.87
C ASN A 168 -20.91 -4.44 4.29
N TYR A 169 -21.13 -3.35 5.04
CA TYR A 169 -20.60 -3.17 6.38
C TYR A 169 -21.35 -4.04 7.39
N VAL A 170 -21.02 -5.33 7.43
CA VAL A 170 -21.34 -6.21 8.55
C VAL A 170 -20.03 -6.53 9.25
N LEU A 171 -19.92 -6.14 10.52
CA LEU A 171 -18.78 -6.39 11.44
C LEU A 171 -18.60 -7.88 11.78
N SER A 172 -19.08 -8.80 10.94
CA SER A 172 -18.84 -10.22 11.09
C SER A 172 -17.72 -10.66 10.14
N SER A 173 -17.00 -11.68 10.59
CA SER A 173 -15.80 -12.30 10.03
C SER A 173 -15.93 -12.88 8.59
N GLN A 174 -16.83 -12.35 7.76
CA GLN A 174 -17.18 -12.90 6.44
C GLN A 174 -17.40 -11.86 5.34
N ALA A 175 -17.01 -10.59 5.51
CA ALA A 175 -17.10 -9.61 4.42
C ALA A 175 -15.83 -9.57 3.54
N PHE A 176 -15.36 -10.74 3.11
CA PHE A 176 -14.44 -10.85 1.98
C PHE A 176 -15.30 -10.79 0.70
N SER A 177 -15.62 -9.57 0.25
CA SER A 177 -16.35 -9.35 -1.01
C SER A 177 -15.35 -9.19 -2.14
N SER A 178 -15.76 -9.47 -3.38
CA SER A 178 -14.94 -9.21 -4.57
C SER A 178 -14.53 -7.74 -4.73
N ASP A 179 -15.24 -6.82 -4.08
CA ASP A 179 -14.99 -5.38 -4.13
C ASP A 179 -14.17 -4.87 -2.94
N SER A 180 -13.73 -5.78 -2.05
CA SER A 180 -12.86 -5.45 -0.92
C SER A 180 -11.41 -5.30 -1.37
N LEU A 181 -10.66 -4.37 -0.78
CA LEU A 181 -9.21 -4.25 -0.99
C LEU A 181 -8.45 -4.62 0.28
N TYR A 182 -7.38 -5.38 0.11
CA TYR A 182 -6.48 -5.84 1.17
C TYR A 182 -5.18 -5.08 1.03
N LEU A 183 -4.94 -4.13 1.92
CA LEU A 183 -3.87 -3.16 1.77
C LEU A 183 -2.93 -3.18 2.97
N ASP A 184 -1.64 -3.09 2.71
CA ASP A 184 -0.61 -2.88 3.71
C ASP A 184 0.13 -1.55 3.42
N PRO A 185 -0.20 -0.48 4.16
CA PRO A 185 0.44 0.82 3.97
C PRO A 185 1.92 0.83 4.34
N MET A 186 2.38 -0.06 5.22
CA MET A 186 3.80 -0.17 5.59
C MET A 186 4.57 -0.90 4.48
N LEU A 187 4.00 -1.96 3.91
CA LEU A 187 4.58 -2.65 2.76
C LEU A 187 4.68 -1.72 1.54
N TYR A 188 3.70 -0.84 1.36
CA TYR A 188 3.75 0.20 0.33
C TYR A 188 4.96 1.12 0.51
N ASP A 189 5.27 1.53 1.73
CA ASP A 189 6.42 2.40 2.01
C ASP A 189 7.76 1.67 1.79
N VAL A 190 7.86 0.42 2.23
CA VAL A 190 9.11 -0.37 2.12
C VAL A 190 9.36 -0.85 0.69
N PHE A 191 8.32 -1.27 -0.03
CA PHE A 191 8.43 -2.02 -1.27
C PHE A 191 7.62 -1.44 -2.43
N PHE A 192 6.88 -0.34 -2.26
CA PHE A 192 5.94 0.19 -3.27
C PHE A 192 4.88 -0.85 -3.72
N VAL A 193 4.57 -1.79 -2.84
CA VAL A 193 3.52 -2.81 -3.02
C VAL A 193 2.58 -2.73 -1.84
N SER A 194 1.31 -2.42 -2.09
CA SER A 194 0.29 -2.30 -1.05
C SER A 194 -0.67 -3.47 -1.01
N ASP A 195 -0.93 -4.12 -2.15
CA ASP A 195 -1.89 -5.22 -2.21
C ASP A 195 -1.33 -6.47 -1.54
N VAL A 196 -2.07 -6.96 -0.54
CA VAL A 196 -1.72 -8.14 0.26
C VAL A 196 -2.81 -9.21 0.23
N GLU A 197 -3.74 -9.18 -0.74
CA GLU A 197 -4.80 -10.18 -0.84
C GLU A 197 -4.22 -11.61 -0.88
N ALA A 198 -3.21 -11.82 -1.73
CA ALA A 198 -2.52 -13.11 -1.86
C ALA A 198 -1.79 -13.55 -0.58
N SER A 199 -1.55 -12.64 0.37
CA SER A 199 -0.90 -12.93 1.65
C SER A 199 -1.89 -13.39 2.72
N VAL A 200 -3.20 -13.12 2.59
CA VAL A 200 -4.19 -13.37 3.64
C VAL A 200 -4.69 -14.82 3.59
N ILE A 201 -4.46 -15.56 4.68
CA ILE A 201 -5.03 -16.90 4.88
C ILE A 201 -6.36 -16.76 5.62
N PRO A 202 -7.48 -17.28 5.10
CA PRO A 202 -8.79 -17.18 5.75
C PRO A 202 -8.87 -17.91 7.10
#